data_AF-A0A2T5G7G8-F1
#
_entry.id   AF-A0A2T5G7G8-F1
#
_cell.length_a   1.000
_cell.length_b   1.000
_cell.length_c   1.000
_cell.angle_alpha   90.00
_cell.angle_beta   90.00
_cell.angle_gamma   90.00
#
_symmetry.space_group_name_H-M   'P 1'
#
loop_
_entity.id
_entity.type
_entity.pdbx_description
1 polymer ?
#
loop_
_entity_poly.entity_id
_entity_poly.type
_entity_poly.pdbx_seq_one_letter_code
_entity_poly.pdbx_strand_id
1 'polypeptide(L)'
;MPVLASLLSSKRRLPPPPAPRRATLPRGSGAYPHAGGGFYPRWETPFPLTEAERCGILFLRDDNSSQSNNGGISMTQEAQVQVQGEVAPSLPRIGEKAPYFDAVTSHGRKSLDDYKGKWLILFSHPADFTPVCTTEFVALQNLYAELKKRNVELLGLSIDSLYSHIAWVRNIEEKLGVKIEFPIIADLDMKVAKAYGMIMPAQSSTSAVRALFVIDPDQIVRLILYYPQEIGRNTDEVLRIVDALQVATKHGVAIPANWRPGEKVIVPPPRTQQDAEKRVKEPGLEVVDWYLSKKSLA
;
A
#
# COMPACT_ATOMS: atom_id res chain seq x y z
N MET A 1 -39.24 29.14 -46.65
CA MET A 1 -39.34 30.54 -46.18
C MET A 1 -38.96 30.56 -44.70
N PRO A 2 -37.70 30.92 -44.39
CA PRO A 2 -37.13 31.00 -43.04
C PRO A 2 -37.21 32.44 -42.51
N VAL A 3 -37.38 32.64 -41.20
CA VAL A 3 -37.17 33.96 -40.56
C VAL A 3 -36.64 33.80 -39.12
N LEU A 4 -35.34 34.13 -39.00
CA LEU A 4 -34.58 34.76 -37.89
C LEU A 4 -34.62 34.19 -36.45
N ALA A 5 -33.61 34.34 -35.59
CA ALA A 5 -32.16 34.59 -35.63
C ALA A 5 -31.74 34.90 -34.17
N SER A 6 -30.53 34.49 -33.80
CA SER A 6 -29.62 35.16 -32.84
C SER A 6 -30.08 35.35 -31.37
N LEU A 7 -29.52 34.54 -30.47
CA LEU A 7 -29.10 35.01 -29.15
C LEU A 7 -27.74 34.39 -28.80
N LEU A 8 -26.71 35.16 -29.10
CA LEU A 8 -25.31 34.95 -28.71
C LEU A 8 -25.12 35.16 -27.21
N SER A 9 -24.33 34.25 -26.62
CA SER A 9 -23.21 34.53 -25.71
C SER A 9 -23.42 35.51 -24.54
N SER A 10 -23.59 34.95 -23.34
CA SER A 10 -23.12 35.58 -22.10
C SER A 10 -22.67 34.51 -21.10
N LYS A 11 -21.47 33.96 -21.33
CA LYS A 11 -20.72 33.25 -20.28
C LYS A 11 -20.32 34.28 -19.22
N ARG A 12 -21.08 34.41 -18.14
CA ARG A 12 -20.57 35.08 -16.92
C ARG A 12 -19.50 34.18 -16.31
N ARG A 13 -18.23 34.51 -16.57
CA ARG A 13 -17.10 33.92 -15.85
C ARG A 13 -17.16 34.42 -14.40
N LEU A 14 -17.15 33.50 -13.45
CA LEU A 14 -16.95 33.84 -12.04
C LEU A 14 -15.55 34.45 -11.86
N PRO A 15 -15.37 35.44 -10.97
CA PRO A 15 -14.05 35.98 -10.67
C PRO A 15 -13.16 34.90 -10.04
N PRO A 16 -11.84 34.92 -10.30
CA PRO A 16 -10.91 33.97 -9.70
C PRO A 16 -10.85 34.15 -8.17
N PRO A 17 -10.58 33.07 -7.42
CA PRO A 17 -10.39 33.15 -5.97
C PRO A 17 -9.18 34.03 -5.62
N PRO A 18 -9.19 34.71 -4.46
CA PRO A 18 -8.07 35.54 -4.02
C PRO A 18 -6.81 34.69 -3.80
N ALA A 19 -5.66 35.22 -4.22
CA ALA A 19 -4.37 34.56 -4.03
C ALA A 19 -4.05 34.34 -2.54
N PRO A 20 -3.40 33.21 -2.19
CA PRO A 20 -3.00 32.95 -0.81
C PRO A 20 -2.02 34.03 -0.33
N ARG A 21 -2.30 34.61 0.84
CA ARG A 21 -1.41 35.61 1.46
C ARG A 21 -0.08 34.93 1.78
N ARG A 22 0.99 35.42 1.16
CA ARG A 22 2.37 35.00 1.43
C ARG A 22 2.70 35.36 2.87
N ALA A 23 2.93 34.37 3.73
CA ALA A 23 3.44 34.61 5.08
C ALA A 23 4.84 35.22 4.96
N THR A 24 4.95 36.50 5.27
CA THR A 24 6.25 37.18 5.41
C THR A 24 6.88 36.74 6.73
N LEU A 25 7.92 35.91 6.64
CA LEU A 25 8.79 35.63 7.79
C LEU A 25 9.55 36.92 8.16
N PRO A 26 9.59 37.31 9.45
CA PRO A 26 10.40 38.44 9.87
C PRO A 26 11.89 38.10 9.68
N ARG A 27 12.60 39.00 9.00
CA ARG A 27 14.06 38.98 8.92
C ARG A 27 14.62 39.37 10.28
N GLY A 28 15.24 38.41 10.97
CA GLY A 28 16.05 38.64 12.16
C GLY A 28 17.48 38.20 11.90
N SER A 29 18.34 39.19 11.67
CA SER A 29 19.80 39.09 11.73
C SER A 29 20.27 38.77 13.15
N GLY A 30 21.16 37.81 13.32
CA GLY A 30 21.79 37.56 14.61
C GLY A 30 22.87 36.50 14.52
N ALA A 31 24.11 36.93 14.70
CA ALA A 31 25.32 36.13 14.68
C ALA A 31 25.32 35.04 15.78
N TYR A 32 26.01 33.93 15.51
CA TYR A 32 26.40 32.96 16.54
C TYR A 32 27.71 33.41 17.20
N PRO A 33 27.75 33.63 18.53
CA PRO A 33 28.98 33.55 19.27
C PRO A 33 29.12 32.19 19.98
N HIS A 34 30.37 31.74 20.06
CA HIS A 34 30.80 30.54 20.75
C HIS A 34 30.66 30.64 22.28
N ALA A 35 30.63 29.45 22.88
CA ALA A 35 31.10 29.06 24.22
C ALA A 35 30.17 29.29 25.44
N GLY A 36 30.18 28.29 26.32
CA GLY A 36 29.87 28.46 27.75
C GLY A 36 28.84 27.45 28.27
N GLY A 37 29.22 26.68 29.27
CA GLY A 37 28.44 25.59 29.83
C GLY A 37 27.17 26.03 30.55
N GLY A 38 26.22 25.11 30.63
CA GLY A 38 24.95 25.29 31.30
C GLY A 38 24.39 23.97 31.79
N PHE A 39 24.26 23.88 33.11
CA PHE A 39 23.44 22.93 33.86
C PHE A 39 22.11 22.63 33.16
N TYR A 40 21.77 21.36 32.97
CA TYR A 40 20.40 20.94 32.62
C TYR A 40 19.63 20.61 33.91
N PRO A 41 18.46 21.23 34.16
CA PRO A 41 17.57 20.77 35.22
C PRO A 41 16.84 19.49 34.78
N ARG A 42 16.83 18.53 35.71
CA ARG A 42 16.10 17.26 35.66
C ARG A 42 14.59 17.54 35.68
N TRP A 43 13.87 17.16 34.63
CA TRP A 43 12.41 17.12 34.64
C TRP A 43 11.97 15.82 35.31
N GLU A 44 11.27 15.95 36.43
CA GLU A 44 10.57 14.85 37.08
C GLU A 44 9.15 14.76 36.50
N THR A 45 8.73 13.56 36.10
CA THR A 45 7.35 13.26 35.69
C THR A 45 6.53 12.83 36.90
N PRO A 46 5.30 13.34 37.10
CA PRO A 46 4.34 12.71 37.99
C PRO A 46 3.26 12.00 37.17
N PHE A 47 3.09 10.69 37.32
CA PHE A 47 1.79 10.02 37.35
C PHE A 47 1.99 8.58 37.88
N PRO A 48 1.17 8.10 38.84
CA PRO A 48 1.41 6.84 39.52
C PRO A 48 0.80 5.66 38.74
N LEU A 49 1.57 4.58 38.61
CA LEU A 49 1.04 3.28 38.21
C LEU A 49 0.85 2.43 39.46
N THR A 50 -0.39 2.01 39.67
CA THR A 50 -0.82 1.06 40.70
C THR A 50 -0.34 -0.36 40.37
N GLU A 51 -0.04 -1.11 41.43
CA GLU A 51 0.38 -2.51 41.44
C GLU A 51 -0.48 -3.44 40.56
N ALA A 52 0.17 -4.25 39.73
CA ALA A 52 -0.24 -5.62 39.45
C ALA A 52 0.92 -6.40 38.82
N GLU A 53 1.24 -7.53 39.45
CA GLU A 53 1.86 -8.73 38.86
C GLU A 53 3.39 -8.80 38.82
N ARG A 54 3.86 -9.36 39.95
CA ARG A 54 5.19 -9.92 40.21
C ARG A 54 5.50 -11.07 39.25
N CYS A 55 6.74 -11.06 38.81
CA CYS A 55 7.45 -12.14 38.14
C CYS A 55 7.36 -13.46 38.95
N GLY A 56 6.65 -14.45 38.41
CA GLY A 56 6.58 -15.81 38.92
C GLY A 56 7.44 -16.74 38.09
N ILE A 57 8.66 -17.00 38.53
CA ILE A 57 9.53 -18.08 38.05
C ILE A 57 8.98 -19.38 38.64
N LEU A 58 8.33 -20.20 37.81
CA LEU A 58 7.85 -21.51 38.19
C LEU A 58 8.99 -22.54 37.99
N PHE A 59 9.55 -23.02 39.09
CA PHE A 59 10.38 -24.23 39.11
C PHE A 59 9.49 -25.45 38.90
N LEU A 60 9.66 -26.16 37.78
CA LEU A 60 9.12 -27.51 37.63
C LEU A 60 10.17 -28.51 38.12
N ARG A 61 9.78 -29.26 39.15
CA ARG A 61 10.50 -30.41 39.70
C ARG A 61 10.36 -31.60 38.74
N ASP A 62 11.49 -32.25 38.47
CA ASP A 62 11.54 -33.61 37.97
C ASP A 62 11.12 -34.59 39.08
N ASP A 63 10.13 -35.44 38.83
CA ASP A 63 9.93 -36.68 39.57
C ASP A 63 9.78 -37.83 38.58
N ASN A 64 10.84 -38.64 38.53
CA ASN A 64 10.93 -39.89 37.79
C ASN A 64 10.49 -41.03 38.72
N SER A 65 9.43 -41.76 38.35
CA SER A 65 9.15 -43.06 38.97
C SER A 65 8.73 -44.07 37.91
N SER A 66 9.60 -45.06 37.77
CA SER A 66 9.47 -46.24 36.92
C SER A 66 8.52 -47.26 37.54
N GLN A 67 7.57 -47.78 36.75
CA GLN A 67 7.06 -49.13 36.94
C GLN A 67 6.91 -49.86 35.60
N SER A 68 7.35 -51.11 35.62
CA SER A 68 7.40 -52.11 34.57
C SER A 68 6.03 -52.77 34.32
N ASN A 69 5.74 -53.16 33.08
CA ASN A 69 5.40 -54.55 32.75
C ASN A 69 5.29 -54.82 31.24
N ASN A 70 5.82 -55.97 30.84
CA ASN A 70 5.77 -56.55 29.50
C ASN A 70 4.42 -57.21 29.20
N GLY A 71 3.96 -57.13 27.94
CA GLY A 71 2.91 -57.97 27.40
C GLY A 71 2.48 -57.52 26.00
N GLY A 72 2.90 -58.24 24.96
CA GLY A 72 2.52 -57.95 23.57
C GLY A 72 1.09 -58.39 23.24
N ILE A 73 0.49 -57.74 22.23
CA ILE A 73 -0.33 -58.29 21.14
C ILE A 73 -0.96 -57.13 20.34
N SER A 74 -0.98 -57.33 19.01
CA SER A 74 -1.85 -56.73 17.99
C SER A 74 -1.53 -55.34 17.46
N MET A 75 -1.27 -55.35 16.15
CA MET A 75 -1.50 -54.25 15.23
C MET A 75 -2.85 -53.58 15.50
N THR A 76 -2.81 -52.28 15.76
CA THR A 76 -3.84 -51.35 15.29
C THR A 76 -3.11 -50.19 14.64
N GLN A 77 -3.36 -50.05 13.34
CA GLN A 77 -2.84 -49.01 12.49
C GLN A 77 -3.34 -47.65 13.01
N GLU A 78 -2.47 -46.90 13.69
CA GLU A 78 -2.74 -45.51 14.02
C GLU A 78 -2.76 -44.73 12.70
N ALA A 79 -3.97 -44.40 12.26
CA ALA A 79 -4.17 -43.46 11.17
C ALA A 79 -3.47 -42.15 11.56
N GLN A 80 -2.37 -41.85 10.86
CA GLN A 80 -1.73 -40.55 10.95
C GLN A 80 -2.72 -39.51 10.44
N VAL A 81 -3.38 -38.82 11.36
CA VAL A 81 -4.08 -37.56 11.07
C VAL A 81 -3.00 -36.55 10.74
N GLN A 82 -2.76 -36.35 9.45
CA GLN A 82 -2.02 -35.21 8.94
C GLN A 82 -2.84 -33.96 9.24
N VAL A 83 -2.57 -33.32 10.38
CA VAL A 83 -3.05 -31.97 10.65
C VAL A 83 -2.33 -31.07 9.65
N GLN A 84 -2.98 -30.78 8.53
CA GLN A 84 -2.61 -29.63 7.72
C GLN A 84 -2.80 -28.42 8.61
N GLY A 85 -1.70 -27.93 9.19
CA GLY A 85 -1.70 -26.71 9.97
C GLY A 85 -2.29 -25.62 9.11
N GLU A 86 -3.45 -25.12 9.52
CA GLU A 86 -4.03 -23.90 8.98
C GLU A 86 -3.00 -22.81 9.23
N VAL A 87 -2.24 -22.46 8.18
CA VAL A 87 -1.24 -21.39 8.26
C VAL A 87 -2.03 -20.14 8.59
N ALA A 88 -1.86 -19.65 9.82
CA ALA A 88 -2.48 -18.42 10.26
C ALA A 88 -2.26 -17.35 9.17
N PRO A 89 -3.29 -16.58 8.77
CA PRO A 89 -3.18 -15.66 7.65
C PRO A 89 -2.04 -14.68 7.92
N SER A 90 -0.93 -14.86 7.20
CA SER A 90 0.23 -13.98 7.29
C SER A 90 0.10 -12.90 6.25
N LEU A 91 0.40 -11.66 6.62
CA LEU A 91 0.44 -10.55 5.68
C LEU A 91 1.34 -10.89 4.48
N PRO A 92 0.89 -10.64 3.23
CA PRO A 92 1.75 -10.77 2.06
C PRO A 92 3.04 -9.96 2.25
N ARG A 93 4.15 -10.48 1.73
CA ARG A 93 5.46 -9.86 1.87
C ARG A 93 5.92 -9.28 0.55
N ILE A 94 6.53 -8.10 0.63
CA ILE A 94 7.18 -7.48 -0.54
C ILE A 94 8.33 -8.38 -1.01
N GLY A 95 8.38 -8.68 -2.30
CA GLY A 95 9.35 -9.57 -2.93
C GLY A 95 8.89 -11.02 -3.09
N GLU A 96 7.74 -11.40 -2.51
CA GLU A 96 7.15 -12.72 -2.68
C GLU A 96 6.04 -12.71 -3.74
N LYS A 97 5.69 -13.90 -4.27
CA LYS A 97 4.53 -14.06 -5.17
C LYS A 97 3.26 -13.62 -4.44
N ALA A 98 2.41 -12.87 -5.13
CA ALA A 98 1.12 -12.48 -4.61
C ALA A 98 0.25 -13.75 -4.37
N PRO A 99 -0.53 -13.80 -3.28
CA PRO A 99 -1.45 -14.90 -3.03
C PRO A 99 -2.40 -15.10 -4.23
N TYR A 100 -2.51 -16.34 -4.72
CA TYR A 100 -3.37 -16.63 -5.85
C TYR A 100 -4.85 -16.40 -5.50
N PHE A 101 -5.61 -15.83 -6.44
CA PHE A 101 -7.06 -15.73 -6.36
C PHE A 101 -7.71 -16.12 -7.70
N ASP A 102 -8.94 -16.62 -7.60
CA ASP A 102 -9.88 -16.80 -8.69
C ASP A 102 -11.28 -16.46 -8.14
N ALA A 103 -11.79 -15.28 -8.53
CA ALA A 103 -12.91 -14.65 -7.86
C ALA A 103 -13.93 -14.08 -8.85
N VAL A 104 -15.18 -13.99 -8.39
CA VAL A 104 -16.26 -13.34 -9.14
C VAL A 104 -16.06 -11.83 -9.06
N THR A 105 -16.15 -11.15 -10.20
CA THR A 105 -16.07 -9.68 -10.26
C THR A 105 -17.26 -9.08 -10.99
N SER A 106 -17.42 -7.76 -10.87
CA SER A 106 -18.39 -6.99 -11.66
C SER A 106 -18.26 -7.19 -13.18
N HIS A 107 -17.10 -7.61 -13.69
CA HIS A 107 -16.85 -7.87 -15.12
C HIS A 107 -16.66 -9.36 -15.44
N GLY A 108 -17.31 -10.24 -14.67
CA GLY A 108 -17.16 -11.69 -14.78
C GLY A 108 -16.04 -12.23 -13.90
N ARG A 109 -15.78 -13.54 -13.97
CA ARG A 109 -14.75 -14.18 -13.16
C ARG A 109 -13.35 -13.72 -13.58
N LYS A 110 -12.49 -13.40 -12.61
CA LYS A 110 -11.09 -12.99 -12.81
C LYS A 110 -10.18 -13.73 -11.85
N SER A 111 -9.01 -14.09 -12.34
CA SER A 111 -7.93 -14.73 -11.60
C SER A 111 -6.68 -13.86 -11.60
N LEU A 112 -5.73 -14.15 -10.71
CA LEU A 112 -4.42 -13.48 -10.70
C LEU A 112 -3.67 -13.67 -12.04
N ASP A 113 -3.96 -14.76 -12.76
CA ASP A 113 -3.33 -15.09 -14.04
C ASP A 113 -3.77 -14.21 -15.19
N ASP A 114 -4.97 -13.60 -15.12
CA ASP A 114 -5.46 -12.64 -16.11
C ASP A 114 -4.59 -11.36 -16.18
N TYR A 115 -3.73 -11.17 -15.18
CA TYR A 115 -2.85 -10.01 -15.04
C TYR A 115 -1.37 -10.33 -15.28
N LYS A 116 -1.01 -11.56 -15.68
CA LYS A 116 0.36 -11.92 -16.08
C LYS A 116 0.86 -10.98 -17.19
N GLY A 117 2.10 -10.52 -17.08
CA GLY A 117 2.66 -9.57 -18.05
C GLY A 117 2.18 -8.12 -17.87
N LYS A 118 1.32 -7.83 -16.89
CA LYS A 118 0.84 -6.48 -16.56
C LYS A 118 1.12 -6.17 -15.10
N TRP A 119 1.23 -4.89 -14.78
CA TRP A 119 1.16 -4.46 -13.39
C TRP A 119 -0.29 -4.50 -12.93
N LEU A 120 -0.52 -4.89 -11.68
CA LEU A 120 -1.85 -4.91 -11.07
C LEU A 120 -1.83 -4.09 -9.79
N ILE A 121 -2.75 -3.15 -9.67
CA ILE A 121 -3.11 -2.53 -8.40
C ILE A 121 -4.38 -3.22 -7.89
N LEU A 122 -4.20 -4.11 -6.93
CA LEU A 122 -5.32 -4.71 -6.18
C LEU A 122 -5.56 -3.85 -4.95
N PHE A 123 -6.77 -3.34 -4.78
CA PHE A 123 -7.10 -2.46 -3.66
C PHE A 123 -8.45 -2.81 -3.07
N SER A 124 -8.58 -2.68 -1.75
CA SER A 124 -9.84 -2.93 -1.05
C SER A 124 -10.50 -1.64 -0.57
N HIS A 125 -11.79 -1.73 -0.31
CA HIS A 125 -12.58 -0.71 0.36
C HIS A 125 -13.53 -1.37 1.38
N PRO A 126 -13.90 -0.68 2.47
CA PRO A 126 -14.74 -1.27 3.51
C PRO A 126 -16.12 -1.75 3.05
N ALA A 127 -16.86 -0.90 2.33
CA ALA A 127 -18.21 -1.21 1.87
C ALA A 127 -18.62 -0.30 0.69
N ASP A 128 -19.41 -0.85 -0.22
CA ASP A 128 -20.16 -0.11 -1.23
C ASP A 128 -21.09 0.92 -0.56
N PHE A 129 -21.52 1.94 -1.33
CA PHE A 129 -22.43 2.99 -0.85
C PHE A 129 -21.93 3.79 0.36
N THR A 130 -20.61 3.81 0.61
CA THR A 130 -19.99 4.67 1.63
C THR A 130 -19.20 5.82 0.98
N PRO A 131 -19.16 7.01 1.63
CA PRO A 131 -18.72 8.24 0.96
C PRO A 131 -17.23 8.26 0.62
N VAL A 132 -16.35 7.85 1.55
CA VAL A 132 -14.89 7.85 1.29
C VAL A 132 -14.53 6.82 0.21
N CYS A 133 -15.20 5.66 0.17
CA CYS A 133 -15.00 4.68 -0.91
C CYS A 133 -15.43 5.26 -2.26
N THR A 134 -16.53 6.00 -2.27
CA THR A 134 -17.05 6.63 -3.50
C THR A 134 -16.08 7.66 -4.04
N THR A 135 -15.47 8.50 -3.18
CA THR A 135 -14.47 9.48 -3.63
C THR A 135 -13.20 8.80 -4.18
N GLU A 136 -12.76 7.70 -3.56
CA GLU A 136 -11.60 6.94 -4.01
C GLU A 136 -11.81 6.27 -5.37
N PHE A 137 -12.98 5.67 -5.61
CA PHE A 137 -13.32 5.04 -6.89
C PHE A 137 -13.34 6.06 -8.03
N VAL A 138 -13.91 7.25 -7.79
CA VAL A 138 -13.88 8.34 -8.77
C VAL A 138 -12.45 8.81 -9.03
N ALA A 139 -11.64 9.00 -7.98
CA ALA A 139 -10.26 9.44 -8.13
C ALA A 139 -9.39 8.43 -8.89
N LEU A 140 -9.53 7.13 -8.59
CA LEU A 140 -8.83 6.06 -9.30
C LEU A 140 -9.30 5.92 -10.75
N GLN A 141 -10.59 6.07 -11.02
CA GLN A 141 -11.10 6.06 -12.40
C GLN A 141 -10.53 7.21 -13.22
N ASN A 142 -10.41 8.41 -12.64
CA ASN A 142 -9.80 9.57 -13.31
C ASN A 142 -8.32 9.32 -13.65
N LEU A 143 -7.61 8.51 -12.86
CA LEU A 143 -6.23 8.10 -13.14
C LEU A 143 -6.12 6.88 -14.07
N TYR A 144 -7.20 6.14 -14.30
CA TYR A 144 -7.13 4.83 -14.91
C TYR A 144 -6.58 4.88 -16.35
N ALA A 145 -6.86 5.95 -17.10
CA ALA A 145 -6.27 6.15 -18.43
C ALA A 145 -4.72 6.29 -18.37
N GLU A 146 -4.19 7.00 -17.37
CA GLU A 146 -2.74 7.15 -17.17
C GLU A 146 -2.06 5.86 -16.70
N LEU A 147 -2.76 5.08 -15.87
CA LEU A 147 -2.32 3.75 -15.45
C LEU A 147 -2.30 2.76 -16.61
N LYS A 148 -3.33 2.78 -17.47
CA LYS A 148 -3.37 1.96 -18.69
C LYS A 148 -2.20 2.24 -19.63
N LYS A 149 -1.78 3.51 -19.79
CA LYS A 149 -0.57 3.88 -20.57
C LYS A 149 0.72 3.25 -20.03
N ARG A 150 0.75 2.90 -18.74
CA ARG A 150 1.86 2.26 -18.05
C ARG A 150 1.72 0.73 -17.96
N ASN A 151 0.77 0.14 -18.69
CA ASN A 151 0.44 -1.28 -18.62
C ASN A 151 0.06 -1.73 -17.20
N VAL A 152 -0.74 -0.91 -16.51
CA VAL A 152 -1.23 -1.15 -15.15
C VAL A 152 -2.75 -1.28 -15.16
N GLU A 153 -3.24 -2.35 -14.56
CA GLU A 153 -4.67 -2.61 -14.35
C GLU A 153 -5.09 -2.31 -12.91
N LEU A 154 -6.35 -1.94 -12.73
CA LEU A 154 -6.97 -1.76 -11.42
C LEU A 154 -7.92 -2.93 -11.14
N LEU A 155 -7.96 -3.38 -9.88
CA LEU A 155 -8.92 -4.37 -9.38
C LEU A 155 -9.35 -3.96 -7.97
N GLY A 156 -10.62 -3.57 -7.85
CA GLY A 156 -11.24 -3.28 -6.55
C GLY A 156 -11.65 -4.55 -5.82
N LEU A 157 -11.88 -4.45 -4.50
CA LEU A 157 -12.38 -5.53 -3.67
C LEU A 157 -13.16 -4.98 -2.48
N SER A 158 -14.35 -5.51 -2.24
CA SER A 158 -14.96 -5.51 -0.91
C SER A 158 -15.63 -6.86 -0.65
N ILE A 159 -16.20 -7.00 0.54
CA ILE A 159 -16.95 -8.21 0.90
C ILE A 159 -18.44 -8.09 0.53
N ASP A 160 -18.81 -7.06 -0.22
CA ASP A 160 -20.18 -6.88 -0.71
C ASP A 160 -20.50 -7.87 -1.84
N SER A 161 -21.79 -8.04 -2.12
CA SER A 161 -22.22 -8.91 -3.21
C SER A 161 -21.97 -8.29 -4.59
N LEU A 162 -21.89 -9.13 -5.63
CA LEU A 162 -21.81 -8.70 -7.02
C LEU A 162 -22.93 -7.70 -7.40
N TYR A 163 -24.15 -7.93 -6.92
CA TYR A 163 -25.29 -7.05 -7.21
C TYR A 163 -25.14 -5.68 -6.55
N SER A 164 -24.53 -5.63 -5.35
CA SER A 164 -24.18 -4.36 -4.70
C SER A 164 -23.20 -3.56 -5.56
N HIS A 165 -22.13 -4.20 -6.04
CA HIS A 165 -21.15 -3.53 -6.91
C HIS A 165 -21.80 -2.95 -8.15
N ILE A 166 -22.66 -3.73 -8.84
CA ILE A 166 -23.37 -3.29 -10.05
C ILE A 166 -24.27 -2.09 -9.74
N ALA A 167 -25.03 -2.15 -8.64
CA ALA A 167 -25.89 -1.05 -8.24
C ALA A 167 -25.09 0.21 -7.87
N TRP A 168 -23.96 0.03 -7.19
CA TRP A 168 -23.11 1.12 -6.73
C TRP A 168 -22.39 1.82 -7.89
N VAL A 169 -21.77 1.10 -8.82
CA VAL A 169 -21.11 1.73 -9.99
C VAL A 169 -22.12 2.48 -10.87
N ARG A 170 -23.35 1.96 -11.02
CA ARG A 170 -24.44 2.67 -11.71
C ARG A 170 -24.85 3.93 -10.96
N ASN A 171 -24.89 3.89 -9.63
CA ASN A 171 -25.18 5.05 -8.80
C ASN A 171 -24.09 6.13 -8.95
N ILE A 172 -22.81 5.74 -8.97
CA ILE A 172 -21.69 6.67 -9.22
C ILE A 172 -21.83 7.32 -10.60
N GLU A 173 -22.11 6.54 -11.65
CA GLU A 173 -22.30 7.06 -13.00
C GLU A 173 -23.48 8.04 -13.07
N GLU A 174 -24.62 7.68 -12.46
CA GLU A 174 -25.83 8.52 -12.45
C GLU A 174 -25.63 9.82 -11.67
N LYS A 175 -25.02 9.76 -10.47
CA LYS A 175 -24.94 10.91 -9.56
C LYS A 175 -23.72 11.79 -9.78
N LEU A 176 -22.60 11.20 -10.21
CA LEU A 176 -21.31 11.87 -10.34
C LEU A 176 -20.83 11.98 -11.80
N GLY A 177 -21.51 11.33 -12.75
CA GLY A 177 -21.15 11.38 -14.17
C GLY A 177 -19.86 10.64 -14.50
N VAL A 178 -19.39 9.75 -13.61
CA VAL A 178 -18.13 9.02 -13.76
C VAL A 178 -18.44 7.53 -13.90
N LYS A 179 -18.07 6.97 -15.05
CA LYS A 179 -18.22 5.54 -15.31
C LYS A 179 -16.99 4.78 -14.82
N ILE A 180 -17.18 3.86 -13.87
CA ILE A 180 -16.13 2.98 -13.38
C ILE A 180 -15.88 1.86 -14.41
N GLU A 181 -14.66 1.77 -14.92
CA GLU A 181 -14.28 0.85 -16.01
C GLU A 181 -13.47 -0.36 -15.56
N PHE A 182 -13.01 -0.38 -14.31
CA PHE A 182 -12.25 -1.49 -13.75
C PHE A 182 -13.15 -2.43 -12.92
N PRO A 183 -12.80 -3.73 -12.86
CA PRO A 183 -13.57 -4.72 -12.11
C PRO A 183 -13.46 -4.55 -10.59
N ILE A 184 -14.48 -5.04 -9.87
CA ILE A 184 -14.53 -5.14 -8.41
C ILE A 184 -14.81 -6.59 -8.03
N ILE A 185 -13.93 -7.20 -7.23
CA ILE A 185 -14.12 -8.54 -6.64
C ILE A 185 -15.24 -8.48 -5.60
N ALA A 186 -16.20 -9.40 -5.73
CA ALA A 186 -17.21 -9.69 -4.70
C ALA A 186 -16.71 -10.82 -3.78
N ASP A 187 -16.08 -10.48 -2.66
CA ASP A 187 -15.40 -11.42 -1.75
C ASP A 187 -16.27 -11.78 -0.53
N LEU A 188 -17.49 -12.27 -0.78
CA LEU A 188 -18.50 -12.57 0.26
C LEU A 188 -18.00 -13.55 1.35
N ASP A 189 -17.13 -14.49 1.00
CA ASP A 189 -16.55 -15.47 1.94
C ASP A 189 -15.21 -15.00 2.55
N MET A 190 -14.79 -13.77 2.21
CA MET A 190 -13.59 -13.10 2.70
C MET A 190 -12.28 -13.83 2.39
N LYS A 191 -12.27 -14.77 1.42
CA LYS A 191 -11.09 -15.58 1.14
C LYS A 191 -9.95 -14.73 0.61
N VAL A 192 -10.23 -13.85 -0.35
CA VAL A 192 -9.20 -12.99 -0.94
C VAL A 192 -8.74 -11.95 0.08
N ALA A 193 -9.69 -11.33 0.80
CA ALA A 193 -9.40 -10.36 1.86
C ALA A 193 -8.52 -10.95 2.97
N LYS A 194 -8.78 -12.20 3.41
CA LYS A 194 -7.94 -12.89 4.40
C LYS A 194 -6.57 -13.25 3.84
N ALA A 195 -6.50 -13.78 2.62
CA ALA A 195 -5.23 -14.14 1.97
C ALA A 195 -4.30 -12.92 1.79
N TYR A 196 -4.88 -11.74 1.55
CA TYR A 196 -4.14 -10.49 1.45
C TYR A 196 -4.04 -9.72 2.77
N GLY A 197 -4.55 -10.24 3.89
CA GLY A 197 -4.47 -9.55 5.19
C GLY A 197 -5.25 -8.24 5.27
N MET A 198 -6.30 -8.09 4.48
CA MET A 198 -7.16 -6.91 4.42
C MET A 198 -8.18 -6.83 5.58
N ILE A 199 -8.31 -7.88 6.39
CA ILE A 199 -9.19 -7.92 7.56
C ILE A 199 -8.37 -7.60 8.81
N MET A 200 -8.68 -6.46 9.44
CA MET A 200 -8.01 -6.00 10.66
C MET A 200 -9.05 -6.01 11.80
N PRO A 201 -9.11 -7.06 12.64
CA PRO A 201 -10.21 -7.25 13.60
C PRO A 201 -10.40 -6.09 14.59
N ALA A 202 -9.35 -5.36 14.94
CA ALA A 202 -9.43 -4.18 15.80
C ALA A 202 -10.12 -2.97 15.12
N GLN A 203 -10.20 -2.97 13.78
CA GLN A 203 -10.92 -1.96 12.99
C GLN A 203 -12.31 -2.47 12.60
N SER A 204 -12.38 -3.70 12.07
CA SER A 204 -13.63 -4.38 11.73
C SER A 204 -13.36 -5.86 11.42
N SER A 205 -14.24 -6.74 11.91
CA SER A 205 -14.25 -8.16 11.55
C SER A 205 -15.12 -8.46 10.33
N THR A 206 -15.90 -7.49 9.86
CA THR A 206 -16.92 -7.65 8.80
C THR A 206 -16.74 -6.64 7.67
N SER A 207 -15.53 -6.10 7.50
CA SER A 207 -15.19 -5.26 6.34
C SER A 207 -13.68 -5.26 6.15
N ALA A 208 -13.24 -5.11 4.90
CA ALA A 208 -11.83 -4.88 4.61
C ALA A 208 -11.41 -3.47 5.07
N VAL A 209 -10.16 -3.30 5.48
CA VAL A 209 -9.54 -1.97 5.56
C VAL A 209 -9.16 -1.47 4.16
N ARG A 210 -8.70 -0.22 4.04
CA ARG A 210 -8.26 0.36 2.76
C ARG A 210 -6.84 -0.10 2.44
N ALA A 211 -6.70 -1.36 2.05
CA ALA A 211 -5.44 -1.94 1.62
C ALA A 211 -5.20 -1.65 0.13
N LEU A 212 -3.94 -1.55 -0.29
CA LEU A 212 -3.54 -1.43 -1.69
C LEU A 212 -2.24 -2.19 -1.90
N PHE A 213 -2.23 -3.06 -2.91
CA PHE A 213 -1.09 -3.86 -3.35
C PHE A 213 -0.70 -3.43 -4.75
N VAL A 214 0.59 -3.19 -4.97
CA VAL A 214 1.15 -3.07 -6.32
C VAL A 214 1.88 -4.36 -6.62
N ILE A 215 1.39 -5.09 -7.63
CA ILE A 215 1.88 -6.39 -8.07
C ILE A 215 2.49 -6.20 -9.47
N ASP A 216 3.67 -6.74 -9.69
CA ASP A 216 4.38 -6.59 -10.98
C ASP A 216 3.99 -7.66 -12.01
N PRO A 217 4.49 -7.56 -13.27
CA PRO A 217 4.19 -8.50 -14.35
C PRO A 217 4.53 -9.97 -14.05
N ASP A 218 5.47 -10.20 -13.12
CA ASP A 218 5.87 -11.51 -12.64
C ASP A 218 5.04 -11.95 -11.42
N GLN A 219 3.92 -11.27 -11.13
CA GLN A 219 3.05 -11.54 -10.00
C GLN A 219 3.75 -11.41 -8.64
N ILE A 220 4.79 -10.58 -8.53
CA ILE A 220 5.48 -10.31 -7.26
C ILE A 220 4.88 -9.08 -6.59
N VAL A 221 4.65 -9.15 -5.28
CA VAL A 221 4.20 -7.99 -4.49
C VAL A 221 5.36 -7.01 -4.36
N ARG A 222 5.18 -5.78 -4.84
CA ARG A 222 6.21 -4.73 -4.84
C ARG A 222 5.97 -3.65 -3.81
N LEU A 223 4.72 -3.44 -3.42
CA LEU A 223 4.34 -2.43 -2.46
C LEU A 223 3.01 -2.78 -1.81
N ILE A 224 2.87 -2.42 -0.53
CA ILE A 224 1.66 -2.60 0.26
C ILE A 224 1.40 -1.31 1.04
N LEU A 225 0.17 -0.78 0.97
CA LEU A 225 -0.31 0.33 1.79
C LEU A 225 -1.53 -0.12 2.59
N TYR A 226 -1.60 0.30 3.85
CA TYR A 226 -2.78 0.13 4.69
C TYR A 226 -3.22 1.49 5.22
N TYR A 227 -4.42 1.91 4.80
CA TYR A 227 -5.10 3.08 5.35
C TYR A 227 -6.26 2.61 6.25
N PRO A 228 -6.55 3.33 7.36
CA PRO A 228 -7.72 3.06 8.17
C PRO A 228 -9.00 3.49 7.42
N GLN A 229 -10.17 3.15 7.95
CA GLN A 229 -11.43 3.34 7.23
C GLN A 229 -11.78 4.82 7.00
N GLU A 230 -11.38 5.68 7.92
CA GLU A 230 -11.70 7.11 7.96
C GLU A 230 -10.80 7.98 7.06
N ILE A 231 -9.70 7.44 6.51
CA ILE A 231 -8.75 8.21 5.68
C ILE A 231 -8.74 7.67 4.25
N GLY A 232 -9.16 8.51 3.30
CA GLY A 232 -9.01 8.21 1.87
C GLY A 232 -7.55 8.23 1.40
N ARG A 233 -7.20 7.35 0.47
CA ARG A 233 -5.86 7.22 -0.11
C ARG A 233 -5.49 8.42 -0.98
N ASN A 234 -4.20 8.72 -1.01
CA ASN A 234 -3.64 9.68 -1.95
C ASN A 234 -3.38 9.01 -3.31
N THR A 235 -4.20 9.29 -4.30
CA THR A 235 -4.09 8.67 -5.63
C THR A 235 -2.93 9.20 -6.45
N ASP A 236 -2.42 10.40 -6.17
CA ASP A 236 -1.20 10.92 -6.81
C ASP A 236 0.03 10.10 -6.40
N GLU A 237 0.04 9.60 -5.16
CA GLU A 237 1.09 8.71 -4.67
C GLU A 237 1.03 7.34 -5.34
N VAL A 238 -0.17 6.83 -5.62
CA VAL A 238 -0.36 5.57 -6.37
C VAL A 238 0.30 5.66 -7.74
N LEU A 239 0.04 6.74 -8.50
CA LEU A 239 0.66 6.94 -9.81
C LEU A 239 2.19 7.10 -9.70
N ARG A 240 2.66 7.90 -8.73
CA ARG A 240 4.09 8.13 -8.50
C ARG A 240 4.85 6.84 -8.17
N ILE A 241 4.27 5.96 -7.35
CA ILE A 241 4.86 4.68 -6.98
C ILE A 241 4.97 3.74 -8.18
N VAL A 242 3.95 3.70 -9.05
CA VAL A 242 4.02 2.92 -10.29
C VAL A 242 5.18 3.40 -11.15
N ASP A 243 5.29 4.71 -11.36
CA ASP A 243 6.41 5.30 -12.12
C ASP A 243 7.77 4.96 -11.50
N ALA A 244 7.89 5.11 -10.18
CA ALA A 244 9.10 4.80 -9.44
C ALA A 244 9.50 3.32 -9.55
N LEU A 245 8.55 2.40 -9.37
CA LEU A 245 8.79 0.95 -9.43
C LEU A 245 9.17 0.50 -10.84
N GLN A 246 8.51 1.04 -11.87
CA GLN A 246 8.84 0.74 -13.26
C GLN A 246 10.22 1.27 -13.64
N VAL A 247 10.56 2.49 -13.24
CA VAL A 247 11.90 3.06 -13.45
C VAL A 247 12.97 2.26 -12.72
N ALA A 248 12.76 1.94 -11.44
CA ALA A 248 13.70 1.16 -10.64
C ALA A 248 13.97 -0.21 -11.29
N THR A 249 12.91 -0.91 -11.70
CA THR A 249 12.98 -2.23 -12.31
C THR A 249 13.65 -2.17 -13.69
N LYS A 250 13.27 -1.22 -14.54
CA LYS A 250 13.80 -1.07 -15.90
C LYS A 250 15.28 -0.69 -15.93
N HIS A 251 15.72 0.19 -15.03
CA HIS A 251 17.07 0.75 -15.07
C HIS A 251 18.02 0.18 -14.02
N GLY A 252 17.55 -0.69 -13.11
CA GLY A 252 18.37 -1.24 -12.04
C GLY A 252 18.86 -0.16 -11.07
N VAL A 253 18.00 0.80 -10.74
CA VAL A 253 18.32 1.98 -9.91
C VAL A 253 17.46 2.02 -8.65
N ALA A 254 17.92 2.78 -7.66
CA ALA A 254 17.13 3.13 -6.49
C ALA A 254 16.48 4.51 -6.68
N ILE A 255 15.32 4.70 -6.05
CA ILE A 255 14.52 5.92 -6.18
C ILE A 255 14.68 6.75 -4.89
N PRO A 256 15.11 8.03 -4.97
CA PRO A 256 15.25 8.86 -3.78
C PRO A 256 13.89 9.20 -3.15
N ALA A 257 13.92 9.68 -1.90
CA ALA A 257 12.74 10.17 -1.22
C ALA A 257 12.08 11.32 -2.02
N ASN A 258 10.74 11.31 -2.07
CA ASN A 258 9.91 12.31 -2.78
C ASN A 258 10.14 12.41 -4.29
N TRP A 259 10.83 11.44 -4.90
CA TRP A 259 11.18 11.46 -6.32
C TRP A 259 9.95 11.61 -7.23
N ARG A 260 10.10 12.44 -8.27
CA ARG A 260 9.15 12.59 -9.38
C ARG A 260 9.80 12.25 -10.73
N PRO A 261 9.01 11.81 -11.73
CA PRO A 261 9.52 11.57 -13.08
C PRO A 261 10.34 12.74 -13.62
N GLY A 262 11.53 12.45 -14.15
CA GLY A 262 12.49 13.44 -14.64
C GLY A 262 13.57 13.83 -13.63
N GLU A 263 13.40 13.54 -12.34
CA GLU A 263 14.43 13.76 -11.33
C GLU A 263 15.50 12.66 -11.36
N LYS A 264 16.68 12.98 -10.81
CA LYS A 264 17.81 12.04 -10.74
C LYS A 264 17.48 10.83 -9.87
N VAL A 265 18.01 9.68 -10.27
CA VAL A 265 17.89 8.40 -9.54
C VAL A 265 19.21 8.07 -8.84
N ILE A 266 19.16 7.17 -7.86
CA ILE A 266 20.32 6.70 -7.10
C ILE A 266 20.89 5.44 -7.78
N VAL A 267 22.19 5.43 -8.00
CA VAL A 267 22.90 4.21 -8.44
C VAL A 267 23.10 3.32 -7.22
N PRO A 268 22.77 2.01 -7.28
CA PRO A 268 22.97 1.11 -6.15
C PRO A 268 24.38 1.20 -5.56
N PRO A 269 24.54 1.16 -4.24
CA PRO A 269 25.85 1.34 -3.61
C PRO A 269 26.78 0.16 -3.97
N PRO A 270 28.08 0.43 -4.15
CA PRO A 270 29.09 -0.62 -4.26
C PRO A 270 29.05 -1.60 -3.08
N ARG A 271 29.36 -2.88 -3.33
CA ARG A 271 29.42 -3.93 -2.30
C ARG A 271 30.84 -4.34 -1.90
N THR A 272 31.85 -3.74 -2.52
CA THR A 272 33.26 -4.00 -2.26
C THR A 272 34.04 -2.68 -2.18
N GLN A 273 35.15 -2.69 -1.44
CA GLN A 273 36.05 -1.54 -1.34
C GLN A 273 36.60 -1.12 -2.71
N GLN A 274 36.94 -2.10 -3.55
CA GLN A 274 37.43 -1.85 -4.89
C GLN A 274 36.38 -1.13 -5.76
N ASP A 275 35.11 -1.52 -5.67
CA ASP A 275 34.05 -0.87 -6.43
C ASP A 275 33.69 0.52 -5.88
N ALA A 276 33.86 0.74 -4.57
CA ALA A 276 33.75 2.07 -3.97
C ALA A 276 34.82 3.03 -4.51
N GLU A 277 36.07 2.57 -4.63
CA GLU A 277 37.16 3.36 -5.23
C GLU A 277 36.96 3.66 -6.71
N LYS A 278 36.37 2.72 -7.46
CA LYS A 278 35.97 2.94 -8.86
C LYS A 278 34.84 3.95 -8.96
N ARG A 279 33.84 3.89 -8.08
CA ARG A 279 32.64 4.74 -8.12
C ARG A 279 32.98 6.23 -8.06
N VAL A 280 33.92 6.61 -7.20
CA VAL A 280 34.33 8.03 -7.04
C VAL A 280 34.98 8.59 -8.32
N LYS A 281 35.49 7.71 -9.19
CA LYS A 281 36.14 8.08 -10.46
C LYS A 281 35.22 7.88 -11.67
N GLU A 282 33.99 7.43 -11.47
CA GLU A 282 33.06 7.10 -12.55
C GLU A 282 32.51 8.37 -13.21
N PRO A 283 32.76 8.59 -14.52
CA PRO A 283 32.29 9.79 -15.20
C PRO A 283 30.78 9.79 -15.37
N GLY A 284 30.16 10.97 -15.30
CA GLY A 284 28.72 11.15 -15.53
C GLY A 284 27.82 10.88 -14.32
N LEU A 285 28.40 10.55 -13.17
CA LEU A 285 27.67 10.49 -11.90
C LEU A 285 27.83 11.78 -11.10
N GLU A 286 26.75 12.20 -10.45
CA GLU A 286 26.82 13.15 -9.33
C GLU A 286 27.17 12.36 -8.08
N VAL A 287 28.44 12.34 -7.72
CA VAL A 287 28.95 11.62 -6.55
C VAL A 287 29.04 12.58 -5.37
N VAL A 288 28.14 12.43 -4.39
CA VAL A 288 28.28 13.09 -3.08
C VAL A 288 29.26 12.29 -2.22
N ASP A 289 29.12 10.96 -2.27
CA ASP A 289 30.05 9.99 -1.68
C ASP A 289 29.96 8.67 -2.45
N TRP A 290 30.88 7.72 -2.21
CA TRP A 290 30.96 6.44 -2.92
C TRP A 290 29.66 5.61 -2.83
N TYR A 291 28.90 5.74 -1.75
CA TYR A 291 27.61 5.06 -1.58
C TYR A 291 26.41 5.91 -2.03
N LEU A 292 26.60 7.22 -2.20
CA LEU A 292 25.57 8.19 -2.54
C LEU A 292 25.90 8.87 -3.87
N SER A 293 25.61 8.15 -4.94
CA SER A 293 25.82 8.62 -6.31
C SER A 293 24.50 8.67 -7.07
N LYS A 294 24.26 9.76 -7.79
CA LYS A 294 23.05 9.97 -8.58
C LYS A 294 23.36 10.07 -10.06
N LYS A 295 22.39 9.71 -10.89
CA LYS A 295 22.43 9.93 -12.34
C LYS A 295 21.08 10.41 -12.86
N SER A 296 21.10 11.17 -13.94
CA SER A 296 19.89 11.40 -14.74
C SER A 296 19.61 10.18 -15.61
N LEU A 297 18.34 9.87 -15.83
CA LEU A 297 17.94 8.91 -16.85
C LEU A 297 17.69 9.72 -18.12
N ALA A 298 18.47 9.46 -19.16
CA ALA A 298 18.30 10.06 -20.48
C ALA A 298 17.07 9.46 -21.19
#